data_AF-A0A352JP28-F1
#
_entry.id   AF-A0A352JP28-F1
#
_cell.length_a   1.000
_cell.length_b   1.000
_cell.length_c   1.000
_cell.angle_alpha   90.00
_cell.angle_beta   90.00
_cell.angle_gamma   90.00
#
_symmetry.space_group_name_H-M   'P 1'
#
loop_
_entity.id
_entity.type
_entity.pdbx_description
1 polymer ?
#
loop_
_entity_poly.entity_id
_entity_poly.type
_entity_poly.pdbx_seq_one_letter_code
_entity_poly.pdbx_strand_id
1 'polypeptide(L)'
;RTLLNLAYVQMDLGKNDEAITTFKKLLLLQPVQPIVFYELAWAYYNMGQYQNALDTFIEFQRTPEGKNNAEVAQDIDKLKSILGPKAP
;
A
#
# COMPACT_ATOMS: atom_id res chain seq x y z
N ARG A 1 12.75 12.61 13.45
CA ARG A 1 11.38 12.52 12.88
C ARG A 1 11.30 11.21 12.13
N THR A 2 10.37 10.32 12.51
CA THR A 2 10.15 9.04 11.81
C THR A 2 9.62 9.34 10.40
N LEU A 3 10.11 8.63 9.39
CA LEU A 3 9.64 8.78 8.00
C LEU A 3 8.14 8.47 7.88
N LEU A 4 7.61 7.63 8.77
CA LEU A 4 6.19 7.30 8.85
C LEU A 4 5.34 8.56 9.15
N ASN A 5 5.73 9.36 10.14
CA ASN A 5 5.02 10.60 10.45
C ASN A 5 5.13 11.62 9.31
N LEU A 6 6.25 11.64 8.58
CA LEU A 6 6.40 12.50 7.40
C LEU A 6 5.43 12.08 6.29
N ALA A 7 5.31 10.78 6.02
CA ALA A 7 4.42 10.27 5.00
C ALA A 7 2.94 10.57 5.32
N TYR A 8 2.53 10.42 6.58
CA TYR A 8 1.19 10.82 7.02
C TYR A 8 0.93 12.31 6.83
N VAL A 9 1.85 13.18 7.24
CA VAL A 9 1.70 14.62 7.03
C VAL A 9 1.63 14.95 5.53
N GLN A 10 2.37 14.25 4.68
CA GLN A 10 2.27 14.43 3.23
C GLN A 10 0.89 14.00 2.69
N MET A 11 0.33 12.89 3.18
CA MET A 11 -1.04 12.47 2.87
C MET A 11 -2.08 13.52 3.29
N ASP A 12 -1.98 14.03 4.53
CA ASP A 12 -2.90 15.04 5.07
C ASP A 12 -2.85 16.35 4.29
N LEU A 13 -1.68 16.68 3.72
CA LEU A 13 -1.48 17.84 2.85
C LEU A 13 -1.90 17.59 1.39
N GLY A 14 -2.43 16.41 1.06
CA GLY A 14 -2.79 16.01 -0.30
C GLY A 14 -1.59 15.74 -1.22
N LYS A 15 -0.38 15.67 -0.66
CA LYS A 15 0.88 15.42 -1.38
C LYS A 15 1.11 13.92 -1.55
N ASN A 16 0.15 13.25 -2.17
CA ASN A 16 0.10 11.79 -2.24
C ASN A 16 1.34 11.19 -2.94
N ASP A 17 1.87 11.82 -4.00
CA ASP A 17 3.10 11.37 -4.68
C ASP A 17 4.35 11.42 -3.78
N GLU A 18 4.45 12.47 -2.96
CA GLU A 18 5.55 12.59 -1.99
C GLU A 18 5.41 11.54 -0.88
N ALA A 19 4.17 11.31 -0.40
CA ALA A 19 3.88 10.29 0.60
C ALA A 19 4.24 8.89 0.10
N ILE A 20 3.83 8.53 -1.12
CA ILE A 20 4.19 7.27 -1.79
C ILE A 20 5.71 7.10 -1.86
N THR A 21 6.43 8.17 -2.23
CA THR A 21 7.89 8.15 -2.28
C THR A 21 8.50 7.89 -0.89
N THR A 22 7.92 8.51 0.15
CA THR A 22 8.36 8.31 1.54
C THR A 22 8.05 6.89 2.04
N PHE A 23 6.88 6.34 1.73
CA PHE A 23 6.52 4.95 2.07
C PHE A 23 7.42 3.93 1.36
N LYS A 24 7.74 4.13 0.08
CA LYS A 24 8.71 3.28 -0.63
C LYS A 24 10.08 3.32 0.02
N LYS A 25 10.55 4.50 0.47
CA LYS A 25 11.80 4.61 1.24
C LYS A 25 11.71 3.87 2.58
N LEU A 26 10.57 3.92 3.27
CA LEU A 26 10.35 3.13 4.49
C LEU A 26 10.50 1.63 4.22
N LEU A 27 9.91 1.12 3.14
CA LEU A 27 10.05 -0.29 2.75
C LEU A 27 11.50 -0.68 2.40
N LEU A 28 12.31 0.24 1.88
CA LEU A 28 13.74 -0.03 1.65
C LEU A 28 14.54 -0.11 2.95
N LEU A 29 14.19 0.68 3.96
CA LEU A 29 14.90 0.76 5.24
C LEU A 29 14.43 -0.29 6.25
N GLN A 30 13.13 -0.59 6.23
CA GLN A 30 12.44 -1.52 7.12
C GLN A 30 11.48 -2.37 6.26
N PRO A 31 12.00 -3.36 5.53
CA PRO A 31 11.25 -4.13 4.52
C PRO A 31 10.11 -4.99 5.06
N VAL A 32 9.84 -4.93 6.36
CA VAL A 32 9.03 -5.92 7.08
C VAL A 32 8.10 -5.21 8.08
N GLN A 33 7.51 -4.09 7.68
CA GLN A 33 6.55 -3.38 8.52
C GLN A 33 5.17 -3.39 7.84
N PRO A 34 4.23 -4.24 8.32
CA PRO A 34 2.88 -4.35 7.74
C PRO A 34 2.21 -3.01 7.51
N ILE A 35 2.29 -2.11 8.50
CA ILE A 35 1.70 -0.76 8.43
C ILE A 35 2.13 0.01 7.18
N VAL A 36 3.40 -0.10 6.75
CA VAL A 36 3.90 0.67 5.60
C VAL A 36 3.30 0.17 4.29
N PHE A 37 3.05 -1.15 4.17
CA PHE A 37 2.36 -1.70 3.01
C PHE A 37 0.91 -1.25 2.95
N TYR A 38 0.19 -1.25 4.06
CA TYR A 38 -1.18 -0.75 4.12
C TYR A 38 -1.25 0.72 3.73
N GLU A 39 -0.42 1.56 4.33
CA GLU A 39 -0.41 2.99 4.06
C GLU A 39 -0.03 3.31 2.60
N LEU A 40 0.93 2.58 2.03
CA LEU A 40 1.27 2.71 0.62
C LEU A 40 0.11 2.30 -0.30
N ALA A 41 -0.55 1.18 -0.01
CA ALA A 41 -1.68 0.70 -0.79
C ALA A 41 -2.89 1.64 -0.67
N TRP A 42 -3.15 2.18 0.53
CA TRP A 42 -4.19 3.19 0.76
C TRP A 42 -3.88 4.52 0.06
N ALA A 43 -2.62 4.95 0.05
CA ALA A 43 -2.20 6.12 -0.71
C ALA A 43 -2.50 5.94 -2.20
N TYR A 44 -2.19 4.77 -2.76
CA TYR A 44 -2.56 4.44 -4.14
C TYR A 44 -4.07 4.38 -4.36
N TYR A 45 -4.81 3.77 -3.43
CA TYR A 45 -6.28 3.68 -3.50
C TYR A 45 -6.94 5.05 -3.53
N ASN A 46 -6.52 5.98 -2.66
CA ASN A 46 -7.06 7.33 -2.57
C ASN A 46 -6.77 8.15 -3.84
N MET A 47 -5.72 7.81 -4.58
CA MET A 47 -5.42 8.38 -5.89
C MET A 47 -6.17 7.71 -7.06
N GLY A 48 -7.02 6.71 -6.79
CA GLY A 48 -7.68 5.91 -7.83
C GLY A 48 -6.74 4.93 -8.56
N GLN A 49 -5.50 4.76 -8.08
CA GLN A 49 -4.52 3.85 -8.67
C GLN A 49 -4.71 2.43 -8.12
N TYR A 50 -5.90 1.86 -8.36
CA TYR A 50 -6.31 0.58 -7.77
C TYR A 50 -5.38 -0.59 -8.14
N GLN A 51 -4.81 -0.59 -9.34
CA GLN A 51 -3.84 -1.61 -9.76
C GLN A 51 -2.55 -1.54 -8.91
N ASN A 52 -2.03 -0.34 -8.66
CA ASN A 52 -0.83 -0.15 -7.82
C ASN A 52 -1.11 -0.53 -6.35
N ALA A 53 -2.30 -0.23 -5.85
CA ALA A 53 -2.73 -0.68 -4.53
C ALA A 53 -2.77 -2.22 -4.44
N LEU A 54 -3.33 -2.86 -5.46
CA LEU A 54 -3.42 -4.33 -5.55
C LEU A 54 -2.04 -4.97 -5.58
N ASP A 55 -1.15 -4.46 -6.43
CA ASP A 55 0.21 -4.97 -6.55
C ASP A 55 0.99 -4.81 -5.24
N THR A 56 0.80 -3.70 -4.52
CA THR A 56 1.40 -3.47 -3.20
C THR A 56 0.94 -4.52 -2.17
N PHE A 57 -0.35 -4.83 -2.13
CA PHE A 57 -0.86 -5.86 -1.23
C PHE A 57 -0.40 -7.28 -1.61
N ILE A 58 -0.28 -7.57 -2.91
CA ILE A 58 0.27 -8.85 -3.39
C ILE A 58 1.74 -8.98 -3.01
N GLU A 59 2.53 -7.90 -3.09
CA GLU A 59 3.91 -7.89 -2.62
C GLU A 59 3.98 -8.17 -1.12
N PHE A 60 3.12 -7.53 -0.32
CA PHE A 60 3.07 -7.79 1.12
C PHE A 60 2.67 -9.24 1.42
N GLN A 61 1.67 -9.78 0.73
CA GLN A 61 1.23 -11.18 0.88
C GLN A 61 2.35 -12.19 0.60
N ARG A 62 3.37 -11.82 -0.19
CA ARG A 62 4.53 -12.69 -0.45
C ARG A 62 5.56 -12.70 0.67
N THR A 63 5.48 -11.79 1.64
CA THR A 63 6.38 -11.79 2.80
C THR A 63 5.91 -12.77 3.89
N PRO A 64 6.79 -13.24 4.80
CA PRO A 64 6.40 -14.11 5.91
C PRO A 64 5.30 -13.54 6.80
N GLU A 65 5.21 -12.21 6.92
CA GLU A 65 4.29 -11.46 7.76
C GLU A 65 2.94 -11.24 7.06
N GLY A 66 2.95 -11.05 5.74
CA GLY A 66 1.72 -10.82 4.98
C GLY A 66 1.03 -12.10 4.49
N LYS A 67 1.76 -13.22 4.30
CA LYS A 67 1.19 -14.45 3.70
C LYS A 67 -0.04 -15.03 4.40
N ASN A 68 -0.13 -14.83 5.72
CA ASN A 68 -1.23 -15.33 6.55
C ASN A 68 -2.11 -14.19 7.09
N ASN A 69 -1.92 -12.97 6.59
CA ASN A 69 -2.69 -11.83 7.05
C ASN A 69 -4.06 -11.82 6.35
N ALA A 70 -5.12 -12.02 7.14
CA ALA A 70 -6.49 -12.10 6.64
C ALA A 70 -7.00 -10.78 6.06
N GLU A 71 -6.55 -9.64 6.58
CA GLU A 71 -6.96 -8.31 6.11
C GLU A 71 -6.41 -8.06 4.69
N VAL A 72 -5.16 -8.43 4.44
CA VAL A 72 -4.53 -8.32 3.11
C VAL A 72 -5.31 -9.10 2.06
N ALA A 73 -5.78 -10.31 2.41
CA ALA A 73 -6.58 -11.11 1.49
C ALA A 73 -7.93 -10.42 1.16
N GLN A 74 -8.60 -9.85 2.17
CA GLN A 74 -9.85 -9.11 1.99
C GLN A 74 -9.64 -7.85 1.13
N ASP A 75 -8.57 -7.11 1.36
CA ASP A 75 -8.24 -5.90 0.59
C ASP A 75 -7.90 -6.23 -0.87
N ILE A 76 -7.16 -7.31 -1.11
CA ILE A 76 -6.88 -7.84 -2.45
C ILE A 76 -8.19 -8.17 -3.18
N ASP A 77 -9.11 -8.87 -2.53
CA ASP A 77 -10.38 -9.27 -3.14
C ASP A 77 -11.26 -8.05 -3.43
N LYS A 78 -11.33 -7.08 -2.50
CA LYS A 78 -12.02 -5.80 -2.72
C LYS A 78 -11.45 -5.05 -3.93
N LEU A 79 -10.12 -4.95 -4.04
CA LEU A 79 -9.45 -4.30 -5.16
C LEU A 79 -9.70 -5.02 -6.48
N LYS A 80 -9.69 -6.36 -6.49
CA LYS A 80 -10.07 -7.15 -7.68
C LYS A 80 -11.51 -6.91 -8.08
N SER A 81 -12.44 -6.78 -7.13
CA SER A 81 -13.83 -6.43 -7.44
C SER A 81 -13.96 -5.04 -8.07
N ILE A 82 -13.15 -4.07 -7.62
CA ILE A 82 -13.12 -2.71 -8.20
C ILE A 82 -12.54 -2.73 -9.62
N LEU A 83 -11.46 -3.47 -9.84
CA LEU A 83 -10.80 -3.57 -11.14
C LEU A 83 -11.59 -4.42 -12.15
N GLY A 84 -12.52 -5.24 -11.68
CA GLY A 84 -13.26 -6.21 -12.49
C GLY A 84 -12.39 -7.39 -12.95
N PRO A 85 -12.95 -8.35 -13.69
CA PRO A 85 -12.14 -9.33 -14.41
C PRO A 85 -11.20 -8.55 -15.33
N LYS A 86 -9.88 -8.73 -15.16
CA LYS A 86 -8.87 -8.15 -16.06
C LYS A 86 -9.40 -8.27 -17.49
N ALA A 87 -9.60 -7.13 -18.16
CA ALA A 87 -9.76 -7.14 -19.59
C ALA A 87 -8.55 -7.92 -20.17
N PRO A 88 -8.79 -8.83 -21.12
CA PRO A 88 -7.86 -9.86 -21.56
C PRO A 88 -6.46 -9.34 -21.92
#